data_AF-A0A7V4YQT7-F1
#
_entry.id   AF-A0A7V4YQT7-F1
#
_cell.length_a   1.000
_cell.length_b   1.000
_cell.length_c   1.000
_cell.angle_alpha   90.00
_cell.angle_beta   90.00
_cell.angle_gamma   90.00
#
_symmetry.space_group_name_H-M   'P 1'
#
loop_
_entity.id
_entity.type
_entity.pdbx_description
1 polymer ?
#
loop_
_entity_poly.entity_id
_entity_poly.type
_entity_poly.pdbx_seq_one_letter_code
_entity_poly.pdbx_strand_id
1 'polypeptide(L)'
;MANFVLLVKNKEGKITSGTIMSMDYVTDLNNVDASTKTFLAVAPYYAHSITSAGRTCSDCHKNPAVQEYNEKGKITLTYWDGESGKIKNKTGVIPYAKKGALEVIFARPKDPSAAPLCSEQGCMYPEWVTIGTKIDLEHSVGEPLGDEVMEKLSK
;
A
#
# COMPACT_ATOMS: atom_id res chain seq x y z
N MET A 1 12.10 13.61 -4.71
CA MET A 1 11.30 12.37 -4.88
C MET A 1 9.83 12.73 -4.70
N ALA A 2 8.96 12.33 -5.62
CA ALA A 2 7.53 12.60 -5.48
C ALA A 2 6.90 11.60 -4.50
N ASN A 3 6.09 12.08 -3.56
CA ASN A 3 5.21 11.22 -2.76
C ASN A 3 4.25 10.43 -3.66
N PHE A 4 3.74 9.30 -3.17
CA PHE A 4 2.82 8.46 -3.94
C PHE A 4 1.43 9.11 -4.08
N VAL A 5 0.75 8.79 -5.17
CA VAL A 5 -0.69 9.06 -5.37
C VAL A 5 -1.32 7.77 -5.88
N LEU A 6 -2.24 7.19 -5.12
CA LEU A 6 -3.03 6.06 -5.59
C LEU A 6 -4.15 6.58 -6.50
N LEU A 7 -4.39 5.92 -7.64
CA LEU A 7 -5.56 6.17 -8.47
C LEU A 7 -6.60 5.07 -8.22
N VAL A 8 -7.83 5.49 -7.96
CA VAL A 8 -8.99 4.62 -7.81
C VAL A 8 -10.16 5.17 -8.63
N LYS A 9 -11.13 4.33 -8.94
CA LYS A 9 -12.40 4.75 -9.53
C LYS A 9 -13.41 4.99 -8.40
N ASN A 10 -14.02 6.17 -8.36
CA ASN A 10 -15.06 6.46 -7.37
C ASN A 10 -16.42 5.87 -7.79
N LYS A 11 -17.44 6.01 -6.94
CA LYS A 11 -18.81 5.50 -7.20
C LYS A 11 -19.50 6.10 -8.45
N GLU A 12 -18.99 7.20 -8.98
CA GLU A 12 -19.48 7.87 -10.20
C GLU A 12 -18.72 7.39 -11.45
N GLY A 13 -17.80 6.44 -11.32
CA GLY A 13 -16.94 5.97 -12.41
C GLY A 13 -15.77 6.90 -12.73
N LYS A 14 -15.56 7.98 -11.97
CA LYS A 14 -14.45 8.93 -12.21
C LYS A 14 -13.18 8.47 -11.54
N ILE A 15 -12.05 8.68 -12.22
CA ILE A 15 -10.73 8.43 -11.65
C ILE A 15 -10.37 9.56 -10.69
N THR A 16 -9.98 9.21 -9.47
CA THR A 16 -9.63 10.15 -8.40
C THR A 16 -8.46 9.62 -7.58
N SER A 17 -7.89 10.47 -6.73
CA SER A 17 -6.95 10.02 -5.71
C SER A 17 -7.61 9.03 -4.76
N GLY A 18 -6.87 8.00 -4.37
CA GLY A 18 -7.24 7.05 -3.35
C GLY A 18 -6.29 7.12 -2.15
N THR A 19 -6.72 6.46 -1.09
CA THR A 19 -5.93 6.18 0.10
C THR A 19 -5.97 4.69 0.40
N ILE A 20 -4.96 4.23 1.14
CA ILE A 20 -4.84 2.88 1.63
C ILE A 20 -4.77 2.91 3.15
N MET A 21 -5.28 1.86 3.77
CA MET A 21 -4.98 1.54 5.17
C MET A 21 -4.75 0.04 5.26
N SER A 22 -3.64 -0.36 5.86
CA SER A 22 -3.31 -1.75 6.11
C SER A 22 -3.16 -2.01 7.60
N MET A 23 -3.56 -3.19 8.05
CA MET A 23 -3.32 -3.65 9.41
C MET A 23 -3.15 -5.17 9.43
N ASP A 24 -2.39 -5.66 10.40
CA ASP A 24 -2.48 -7.05 10.84
C ASP A 24 -3.16 -7.13 12.21
N TYR A 25 -3.68 -8.31 12.52
CA TYR A 25 -4.20 -8.62 13.84
C TYR A 25 -4.06 -10.12 14.13
N VAL A 26 -3.90 -10.46 15.41
CA VAL A 26 -3.72 -11.83 15.89
C VAL A 26 -4.98 -12.23 16.66
N THR A 27 -5.60 -13.36 16.29
CA THR A 27 -6.83 -13.82 16.97
C THR A 27 -6.58 -14.81 18.11
N ASP A 28 -5.37 -15.39 18.19
CA ASP A 28 -4.95 -16.28 19.29
C ASP A 28 -3.46 -16.08 19.59
N LEU A 29 -3.16 -15.50 20.75
CA LEU A 29 -1.79 -15.23 21.18
C LEU A 29 -0.96 -16.49 21.47
N ASN A 30 -1.61 -17.64 21.68
CA ASN A 30 -0.89 -18.91 21.87
C ASN A 30 -0.50 -19.57 20.54
N ASN A 31 -1.04 -19.08 19.42
CA ASN A 31 -0.75 -19.56 18.09
C ASN A 31 -0.69 -18.38 17.11
N VAL A 32 0.28 -17.51 17.34
CA VAL A 32 0.39 -16.22 16.66
C VAL A 32 0.42 -16.40 15.15
N ASP A 33 1.29 -17.26 14.62
CA ASP A 33 1.50 -17.38 13.17
C ASP A 33 0.25 -17.92 12.45
N ALA A 34 -0.43 -18.93 13.01
CA ALA A 34 -1.63 -19.48 12.38
C ALA A 34 -2.86 -18.57 12.52
N SER A 35 -2.89 -17.74 13.56
CA SER A 35 -4.01 -16.85 13.87
C SER A 35 -3.82 -15.40 13.39
N THR A 36 -2.68 -15.10 12.77
CA THR A 36 -2.43 -13.81 12.14
C THR A 36 -3.35 -13.65 10.93
N LYS A 37 -3.99 -12.49 10.86
CA LYS A 37 -4.80 -12.04 9.73
C LYS A 37 -4.34 -10.68 9.28
N THR A 38 -4.41 -10.43 7.98
CA THR A 38 -4.06 -9.15 7.39
C THR A 38 -5.24 -8.53 6.65
N PHE A 39 -5.31 -7.22 6.69
CA PHE A 39 -6.37 -6.43 6.11
C PHE A 39 -5.80 -5.28 5.30
N LEU A 40 -6.39 -5.05 4.13
CA LEU A 40 -6.14 -3.88 3.29
C LEU A 40 -7.47 -3.21 2.94
N ALA A 41 -7.60 -1.93 3.25
CA ALA A 41 -8.67 -1.07 2.79
C ALA A 41 -8.18 -0.11 1.71
N VAL A 42 -8.95 0.01 0.64
CA VAL A 42 -8.75 0.99 -0.43
C VAL A 42 -9.99 1.86 -0.56
N ALA A 43 -9.83 3.18 -0.49
CA ALA A 43 -10.93 4.13 -0.56
C ALA A 43 -10.57 5.36 -1.38
N PRO A 44 -11.55 6.06 -1.99
CA PRO A 44 -11.32 7.38 -2.56
C PRO A 44 -10.86 8.36 -1.48
N TYR A 45 -9.95 9.23 -1.85
CA TYR A 45 -9.44 10.30 -1.00
C TYR A 45 -9.83 11.64 -1.61
N TYR A 46 -10.68 12.39 -0.90
CA TYR A 46 -11.28 13.63 -1.38
C TYR A 46 -10.64 14.90 -0.82
N ALA A 47 -9.57 14.78 -0.01
CA ALA A 47 -8.89 15.97 0.47
C ALA A 47 -8.14 16.66 -0.69
N HIS A 48 -8.20 17.98 -0.71
CA HIS A 48 -7.52 18.79 -1.72
C HIS A 48 -6.01 18.78 -1.47
N SER A 49 -5.27 18.01 -2.27
CA SER A 49 -3.81 18.07 -2.33
C SER A 49 -3.40 18.72 -3.64
N ILE A 50 -3.02 20.00 -3.59
CA ILE A 50 -2.54 20.76 -4.75
C ILE A 50 -1.02 20.83 -4.69
N THR A 51 -0.36 20.53 -5.80
CA THR A 51 1.09 20.73 -5.95
C THR A 51 1.33 21.79 -7.02
N SER A 52 2.29 22.69 -6.81
CA SER A 52 2.56 23.81 -7.73
C SER A 52 3.01 23.37 -9.12
N ALA A 53 3.71 22.23 -9.20
CA ALA A 53 4.20 21.69 -10.46
C ALA A 53 3.15 20.92 -11.27
N GLY A 54 2.05 20.48 -10.64
CA GLY A 54 1.11 19.54 -11.26
C GLY A 54 1.73 18.17 -11.56
N ARG A 55 1.01 17.35 -12.31
CA ARG A 55 1.50 16.07 -12.84
C ARG A 55 1.64 16.17 -14.36
N THR A 56 2.71 15.62 -14.88
CA THR A 56 2.93 15.48 -16.32
C THR A 56 2.28 14.19 -16.85
N CYS A 57 2.09 14.09 -18.16
CA CYS A 57 1.51 12.89 -18.77
C CYS A 57 2.30 11.62 -18.40
N SER A 58 3.63 11.71 -18.38
CA SER A 58 4.53 10.60 -18.03
C SER A 58 4.51 10.20 -16.55
N ASP A 59 3.97 11.05 -15.67
CA ASP A 59 3.79 10.65 -14.27
C ASP A 59 2.72 9.55 -14.16
N CYS A 60 1.71 9.58 -15.04
CA CYS A 60 0.61 8.62 -15.09
C CYS A 60 0.84 7.51 -16.13
N HIS A 61 1.28 7.89 -17.33
CA HIS A 61 1.41 6.99 -18.48
C HIS A 61 2.79 6.33 -18.55
N LYS A 62 2.81 5.02 -18.81
CA LYS A 62 4.02 4.18 -18.92
C LYS A 62 4.95 4.31 -17.71
N ASN A 63 4.41 4.65 -16.56
CA ASN A 63 5.20 4.82 -15.35
C ASN A 63 5.64 3.46 -14.77
N PRO A 64 6.58 3.44 -13.81
CA PRO A 64 7.09 2.20 -13.24
C PRO A 64 6.04 1.31 -12.55
N ALA A 65 4.91 1.84 -12.10
CA ALA A 65 3.83 1.04 -11.50
C ALA A 65 2.96 0.36 -12.56
N VAL A 66 2.68 1.07 -13.65
CA VAL A 66 1.96 0.51 -14.81
C VAL A 66 2.79 -0.62 -15.44
N GLN A 67 4.10 -0.39 -15.64
CA GLN A 67 5.00 -1.41 -16.19
C GLN A 67 5.07 -2.64 -15.29
N GLU A 68 5.25 -2.46 -13.98
CA GLU A 68 5.27 -3.57 -13.03
C GLU A 68 3.98 -4.39 -13.04
N TYR A 69 2.82 -3.72 -13.11
CA TYR A 69 1.55 -4.39 -13.24
C TYR A 69 1.43 -5.19 -14.54
N ASN A 70 1.88 -4.63 -15.67
CA ASN A 70 1.82 -5.31 -16.95
C ASN A 70 2.71 -6.56 -16.99
N GLU A 71 3.86 -6.51 -16.31
CA GLU A 71 4.80 -7.64 -16.24
C GLU A 71 4.36 -8.73 -15.26
N LYS A 72 3.86 -8.34 -14.08
CA LYS A 72 3.66 -9.26 -12.94
C LYS A 72 2.20 -9.48 -12.57
N GLY A 73 1.29 -8.65 -13.09
CA GLY A 73 -0.10 -8.57 -12.64
C GLY A 73 -0.27 -8.02 -11.21
N LYS A 74 0.80 -7.47 -10.63
CA LYS A 74 0.91 -6.97 -9.25
C LYS A 74 1.72 -5.68 -9.23
N ILE A 75 1.51 -4.86 -8.21
CA ILE A 75 2.27 -3.63 -7.96
C ILE A 75 2.74 -3.66 -6.51
N THR A 76 4.05 -3.61 -6.31
CA THR A 76 4.66 -3.51 -4.98
C THR A 76 4.44 -2.12 -4.41
N LEU A 77 3.62 -1.98 -3.39
CA LEU A 77 3.29 -0.70 -2.77
C LEU A 77 4.24 -0.37 -1.63
N THR A 78 4.52 -1.36 -0.78
CA THR A 78 5.48 -1.26 0.32
C THR A 78 6.35 -2.50 0.36
N TYR A 79 7.62 -2.33 0.71
CA TYR A 79 8.60 -3.42 0.76
C TYR A 79 9.65 -3.19 1.85
N TRP A 80 10.24 -4.28 2.33
CA TRP A 80 11.38 -4.20 3.24
C TRP A 80 12.66 -3.93 2.45
N ASP A 81 13.38 -2.87 2.81
CA ASP A 81 14.66 -2.53 2.24
C ASP A 81 15.77 -3.04 3.14
N GLY A 82 16.40 -4.15 2.75
CA GLY A 82 17.43 -4.82 3.55
C GLY A 82 18.68 -3.97 3.79
N GLU A 83 18.99 -3.04 2.88
CA GLU A 83 20.14 -2.14 3.02
C GLU A 83 19.93 -1.06 4.09
N SER A 84 18.75 -0.40 4.09
CA SER A 84 18.45 0.62 5.10
C SER A 84 17.79 0.09 6.37
N GLY A 85 17.35 -1.18 6.38
CA GLY A 85 16.64 -1.81 7.50
C GLY A 85 15.28 -1.15 7.77
N LYS A 86 14.59 -0.68 6.73
CA LYS A 86 13.34 0.07 6.83
C LYS A 86 12.32 -0.38 5.80
N ILE A 87 11.04 -0.16 6.10
CA ILE A 87 9.99 -0.24 5.09
C ILE A 87 10.12 0.97 4.17
N LYS A 88 10.17 0.73 2.86
CA LYS A 88 10.07 1.75 1.82
C LYS A 88 8.74 1.61 1.09
N ASN A 89 8.29 2.73 0.52
CA ASN A 89 7.06 2.82 -0.24
C ASN A 89 7.39 3.10 -1.71
N LYS A 90 6.62 2.53 -2.63
CA LYS A 90 6.67 2.91 -4.03
C LYS A 90 6.18 4.35 -4.18
N THR A 91 6.86 5.09 -5.05
CA THR A 91 6.60 6.52 -5.29
C THR A 91 5.93 6.75 -6.64
N GLY A 92 5.34 7.93 -6.82
CA GLY A 92 4.69 8.31 -8.07
C GLY A 92 3.21 7.91 -8.14
N VAL A 93 2.64 7.94 -9.33
CA VAL A 93 1.23 7.60 -9.55
C VAL A 93 1.07 6.09 -9.60
N ILE A 94 0.23 5.53 -8.76
CA ILE A 94 0.05 4.09 -8.60
C ILE A 94 -1.40 3.74 -8.95
N PRO A 95 -1.67 3.00 -10.03
CA PRO A 95 -3.02 2.59 -10.36
C PRO A 95 -3.47 1.41 -9.50
N TYR A 96 -4.65 1.51 -8.87
CA TYR A 96 -5.33 0.34 -8.33
C TYR A 96 -5.97 -0.45 -9.48
N ALA A 97 -5.15 -1.25 -10.17
CA ALA A 97 -5.50 -1.84 -11.46
C ALA A 97 -6.68 -2.84 -11.37
N LYS A 98 -6.58 -3.80 -10.44
CA LYS A 98 -7.59 -4.81 -10.11
C LYS A 98 -7.56 -5.11 -8.62
N LYS A 99 -8.63 -5.72 -8.09
CA LYS A 99 -8.62 -6.27 -6.73
C LYS A 99 -7.50 -7.29 -6.60
N GLY A 100 -6.72 -7.20 -5.53
CA GLY A 100 -5.54 -8.02 -5.30
C GLY A 100 -4.34 -7.65 -6.16
N ALA A 101 -4.35 -6.55 -6.91
CA ALA A 101 -3.16 -6.09 -7.64
C ALA A 101 -2.09 -5.50 -6.72
N LEU A 102 -2.47 -4.97 -5.56
CA LEU A 102 -1.54 -4.32 -4.65
C LEU A 102 -0.84 -5.36 -3.78
N GLU A 103 0.47 -5.23 -3.67
CA GLU A 103 1.29 -5.99 -2.73
C GLU A 103 1.81 -5.05 -1.65
N VAL A 104 1.55 -5.38 -0.39
CA VAL A 104 1.92 -4.58 0.77
C VAL A 104 2.67 -5.50 1.72
N ILE A 105 3.87 -5.10 2.15
CA ILE A 105 4.55 -5.82 3.23
C ILE A 105 3.92 -5.45 4.56
N PHE A 106 3.60 -6.48 5.35
CA PHE A 106 3.17 -6.34 6.73
C PHE A 106 4.37 -6.62 7.63
N ALA A 107 4.50 -5.80 8.68
CA ALA A 107 5.50 -5.96 9.70
C ALA A 107 4.88 -5.66 11.06
N ARG A 108 5.37 -6.34 12.09
CA ARG A 108 4.96 -6.16 13.48
C ARG A 108 6.15 -6.38 14.41
N PRO A 109 6.03 -6.00 15.69
CA PRO A 109 6.97 -6.45 16.72
C PRO A 109 7.12 -7.99 16.74
N LYS A 110 8.35 -8.46 16.98
CA LYS A 110 8.70 -9.89 17.06
C LYS A 110 7.91 -10.61 18.14
N ASP A 111 7.74 -9.97 19.29
CA ASP A 111 6.75 -10.32 20.28
C ASP A 111 5.52 -9.44 20.07
N PRO A 112 4.38 -9.98 19.61
CA PRO A 112 3.16 -9.21 19.34
C PRO A 112 2.58 -8.51 20.57
N SER A 113 2.96 -8.95 21.78
CA SER A 113 2.54 -8.36 23.04
C SER A 113 3.48 -7.26 23.55
N ALA A 114 4.65 -7.08 22.91
CA ALA A 114 5.64 -6.11 23.34
C ALA A 114 5.15 -4.67 23.12
N ALA A 115 5.01 -3.94 24.23
CA ALA A 115 4.81 -2.50 24.21
C ALA A 115 6.16 -1.76 24.09
N PRO A 116 6.20 -0.58 23.45
CA PRO A 116 7.37 0.30 23.52
C PRO A 116 7.69 0.65 24.98
N LEU A 117 8.96 0.57 25.37
CA LEU A 117 9.42 0.99 26.70
C LEU A 117 9.80 2.47 26.63
N CYS A 118 8.94 3.33 27.13
CA CYS A 118 9.13 4.78 27.09
C CYS A 118 9.59 5.36 28.44
N SER A 119 10.51 6.32 28.38
CA SER A 119 11.06 7.09 29.49
C SER A 119 11.18 8.57 29.11
N GLU A 120 11.62 9.43 30.04
CA GLU A 120 11.91 10.84 29.74
C GLU A 120 13.02 11.01 28.69
N GLN A 121 13.88 9.99 28.51
CA GLN A 121 14.96 9.99 27.50
C GLN A 121 14.52 9.42 26.14
N GLY A 122 13.26 9.02 25.98
CA GLY A 122 12.69 8.48 24.74
C GLY A 122 12.14 7.06 24.88
N CYS A 123 11.74 6.47 23.74
CA CYS A 123 11.15 5.13 23.67
C CYS A 123 12.11 4.13 23.01
N MET A 124 12.27 2.97 23.65
CA MET A 124 12.86 1.79 23.03
C MET A 124 11.75 0.97 22.38
N TYR A 125 11.84 0.79 21.07
CA TYR A 125 10.89 -0.01 20.31
C TYR A 125 11.34 -1.48 20.25
N PRO A 126 10.40 -2.44 20.28
CA PRO A 126 10.72 -3.84 20.08
C PRO A 126 11.30 -4.09 18.69
N GLU A 127 12.05 -5.17 18.55
CA GLU A 127 12.53 -5.67 17.25
C GLU A 127 11.34 -5.94 16.33
N TRP A 128 11.38 -5.47 15.09
CA TRP A 128 10.32 -5.69 14.10
C TRP A 128 10.68 -6.84 13.16
N VAL A 129 9.67 -7.63 12.79
CA VAL A 129 9.78 -8.71 11.82
C VAL A 129 8.75 -8.52 10.71
N THR A 130 9.09 -8.92 9.49
CA THR A 130 8.13 -9.00 8.38
C THR A 130 7.29 -10.27 8.52
N ILE A 131 5.98 -10.15 8.39
CA ILE A 131 5.06 -11.31 8.39
C ILE A 131 4.62 -11.71 6.97
N GLY A 132 5.16 -11.04 5.95
CA GLY A 132 4.94 -11.32 4.53
C GLY A 132 4.02 -10.30 3.86
N THR A 133 3.52 -10.67 2.68
CA THR A 133 2.72 -9.79 1.82
C THR A 133 1.29 -10.28 1.57
N LYS A 134 0.92 -11.41 2.19
CA LYS A 134 -0.43 -11.99 2.05
C LYS A 134 -1.46 -11.00 2.59
N ILE A 135 -2.54 -10.79 1.83
CA ILE A 135 -3.72 -10.02 2.24
C ILE A 135 -4.86 -11.01 2.41
N ASP A 136 -5.30 -11.27 3.66
CA ASP A 136 -6.43 -12.18 3.92
C ASP A 136 -7.78 -11.53 3.59
N LEU A 137 -7.92 -10.23 3.88
CA LEU A 137 -9.13 -9.48 3.58
C LEU A 137 -8.80 -8.16 2.89
N GLU A 138 -9.35 -7.98 1.70
CA GLU A 138 -9.27 -6.74 0.94
C GLU A 138 -10.67 -6.12 0.81
N HIS A 139 -10.82 -4.94 1.41
CA HIS A 139 -12.04 -4.13 1.36
C HIS A 139 -11.82 -2.90 0.49
N SER A 140 -12.75 -2.65 -0.43
CA SER A 140 -12.59 -1.60 -1.43
C SER A 140 -13.87 -0.80 -1.54
N VAL A 141 -13.81 0.48 -1.15
CA VAL A 141 -14.85 1.47 -1.43
C VAL A 141 -14.54 2.21 -2.72
N GLY A 142 -13.25 2.34 -3.05
CA GLY A 142 -12.79 2.77 -4.37
C GLY A 142 -12.72 1.55 -5.27
N GLU A 143 -13.31 1.60 -6.44
CA GLU A 143 -13.26 0.51 -7.40
C GLU A 143 -11.89 0.47 -8.12
N PRO A 144 -11.44 -0.71 -8.55
CA PRO A 144 -10.29 -0.80 -9.44
C PRO A 144 -10.52 -0.07 -10.76
N LEU A 145 -9.43 0.37 -11.38
CA LEU A 145 -9.48 1.11 -12.65
C LEU A 145 -10.03 0.24 -13.79
N GLY A 146 -9.69 -1.06 -13.80
CA GLY A 146 -10.07 -2.03 -14.83
C GLY A 146 -9.21 -1.94 -16.09
N ASP A 147 -9.34 -2.93 -16.95
CA ASP A 147 -8.43 -3.17 -18.07
C ASP A 147 -8.41 -2.03 -19.09
N GLU A 148 -9.56 -1.41 -19.39
CA GLU A 148 -9.64 -0.30 -20.35
C GLU A 148 -8.78 0.90 -19.91
N VAL A 149 -8.84 1.26 -18.63
CA VAL A 149 -8.05 2.38 -18.10
C VAL A 149 -6.57 1.99 -18.02
N MET A 150 -6.27 0.75 -17.63
CA MET A 150 -4.89 0.25 -17.60
C MET A 150 -4.26 0.22 -18.99
N GLU A 151 -5.01 -0.12 -20.03
CA GLU A 151 -4.53 -0.07 -21.42
C GLU A 151 -4.21 1.37 -21.84
N LYS A 152 -5.04 2.35 -21.46
CA LYS A 152 -4.76 3.77 -21.71
C LYS A 152 -3.49 4.22 -20.99
N LEU A 153 -3.31 3.84 -19.73
CA LEU A 153 -2.10 4.16 -18.97
C LEU A 153 -0.84 3.48 -19.52
N SER A 154 -0.99 2.40 -20.29
CA SER A 154 0.13 1.68 -20.90
C SER A 154 0.62 2.30 -22.23
N LYS A 155 -0.13 3.25 -22.79
CA LYS A 155 0.21 4.01 -24.01
C LYS A 155 0.94 5.30 -23.65
#